data_AF-A0A2R6MB54-F1
#
_entry.id   AF-A0A2R6MB54-F1
#
_cell.length_a   1.000
_cell.length_b   1.000
_cell.length_c   1.000
_cell.angle_alpha   90.00
_cell.angle_beta   90.00
_cell.angle_gamma   90.00
#
_symmetry.space_group_name_H-M   'P 1'
#
loop_
_entity.id
_entity.type
_entity.pdbx_description
1 polymer ?
#
loop_
_entity_poly.entity_id
_entity_poly.type
_entity_poly.pdbx_seq_one_letter_code
_entity_poly.pdbx_strand_id
1 'polypeptide(L)'
;MANGFVDEWATVFDTPFTTGPPVAVQNPEMTLVNRTFSLSELGLYLTSSIRIAEHDVDATVFVFPGDEQFVSKISQVGPEVTDR
;
A
#
# COMPACT_ATOMS: atom_id res chain seq x y z
N MET A 1 -6.87 -0.98 7.88
CA MET A 1 -6.38 -0.16 6.76
C MET A 1 -5.72 -1.04 5.70
N ALA A 2 -4.62 -1.74 6.00
CA ALA A 2 -3.90 -2.55 5.01
C ALA A 2 -4.78 -3.59 4.27
N ASN A 3 -5.59 -4.38 4.99
CA ASN A 3 -6.45 -5.38 4.34
C ASN A 3 -7.46 -4.74 3.39
N GLY A 4 -8.18 -3.69 3.82
CA GLY A 4 -9.13 -3.00 2.93
C GLY A 4 -8.49 -2.38 1.69
N PHE A 5 -7.23 -1.92 1.79
CA PHE A 5 -6.49 -1.43 0.64
C PHE A 5 -6.12 -2.57 -0.34
N VAL A 6 -5.67 -3.71 0.19
CA VAL A 6 -5.36 -4.91 -0.62
C VAL A 6 -6.62 -5.54 -1.23
N ASP A 7 -7.75 -5.53 -0.52
CA ASP A 7 -9.04 -6.05 -0.98
C ASP A 7 -9.58 -5.23 -2.16
N GLU A 8 -9.44 -3.91 -2.11
CA GLU A 8 -9.84 -3.04 -3.23
C GLU A 8 -8.98 -3.30 -4.46
N TRP A 9 -7.66 -3.47 -4.28
CA TRP A 9 -6.78 -3.89 -5.37
C TRP A 9 -7.14 -5.26 -5.93
N ALA A 10 -7.51 -6.23 -5.07
CA ALA A 10 -7.94 -7.54 -5.54
C ALA A 10 -9.16 -7.43 -6.46
N THR A 11 -10.07 -6.52 -6.14
CA THR A 11 -11.27 -6.22 -6.93
C THR A 11 -10.90 -5.53 -8.25
N VAL A 12 -10.08 -4.47 -8.20
CA VAL A 12 -9.66 -3.70 -9.39
C VAL A 12 -8.89 -4.56 -10.39
N PHE A 13 -8.02 -5.46 -9.91
CA PHE A 13 -7.19 -6.31 -10.76
C PHE A 13 -7.81 -7.67 -11.07
N ASP A 14 -9.03 -7.94 -10.60
CA ASP A 14 -9.69 -9.26 -10.66
C ASP A 14 -8.73 -10.41 -10.29
N THR A 15 -7.90 -10.17 -9.27
CA THR A 15 -6.81 -11.05 -8.87
C THR A 15 -6.83 -11.22 -7.35
N PRO A 16 -7.09 -12.43 -6.83
CA PRO A 16 -7.13 -12.64 -5.39
C PRO A 16 -5.73 -12.51 -4.78
N PHE A 17 -5.62 -11.73 -3.71
CA PHE A 17 -4.40 -11.62 -2.91
C PHE A 17 -4.59 -12.34 -1.58
N THR A 18 -3.64 -13.23 -1.24
CA THR A 18 -3.60 -13.84 0.09
C THR A 18 -2.76 -12.99 1.02
N THR A 19 -3.34 -12.52 2.13
CA THR A 19 -2.62 -11.76 3.15
C THR A 19 -2.26 -12.66 4.34
N GLY A 20 -1.07 -12.46 4.89
CA GLY A 20 -0.67 -13.04 6.18
C GLY A 20 -1.12 -12.18 7.35
N PRO A 21 -1.03 -12.68 8.60
CA PRO A 21 -1.35 -11.89 9.77
C PRO A 21 -0.40 -10.67 9.87
N PRO A 22 -0.90 -9.48 10.24
CA PRO A 22 -0.07 -8.29 10.37
C PRO A 22 0.90 -8.42 11.54
N VAL A 23 2.13 -7.92 11.36
CA VAL A 23 3.14 -7.86 12.40
C VAL A 23 3.30 -6.41 12.85
N ALA A 24 2.92 -6.13 14.09
CA ALA A 24 3.14 -4.82 14.68
C ALA A 24 4.62 -4.65 15.04
N VAL A 25 5.24 -3.59 14.53
CA VAL A 25 6.64 -3.26 14.81
C VAL A 25 6.71 -1.80 15.24
N GLN A 26 7.41 -1.53 16.35
CA GLN A 26 7.68 -0.18 16.83
C GLN A 26 9.18 0.07 16.76
N ASN A 27 9.61 0.87 15.78
CA ASN A 27 10.99 1.24 15.56
C ASN A 27 11.06 2.63 14.91
N PRO A 28 12.21 3.31 14.94
CA PRO A 28 12.41 4.52 14.17
C PRO A 28 12.14 4.27 12.68
N GLU A 29 11.47 5.22 12.03
CA GLU A 29 10.99 5.11 10.64
C GLU A 29 12.11 4.71 9.68
N MET A 30 13.26 5.39 9.74
CA MET A 30 14.43 5.09 8.90
C MET A 30 14.96 3.66 9.06
N THR A 31 14.81 3.05 10.24
CA THR A 31 15.23 1.66 10.48
C THR A 31 14.28 0.67 9.81
N LEU A 32 12.97 0.96 9.80
CA LEU A 32 11.96 0.14 9.14
C LEU A 32 12.08 0.25 7.62
N VAL A 33 12.14 1.48 7.13
CA VAL A 33 12.33 1.82 5.71
C VAL A 33 13.59 1.14 5.17
N ASN A 34 14.76 1.33 5.78
CA ASN A 34 16.01 0.73 5.28
C ASN A 34 15.97 -0.80 5.25
N ARG A 35 15.32 -1.44 6.23
CA ARG A 35 15.20 -2.90 6.27
C ARG A 35 14.28 -3.45 5.19
N THR A 36 13.24 -2.70 4.82
CA THR A 36 12.27 -3.13 3.80
C THR A 36 12.72 -2.77 2.39
N PHE A 37 13.34 -1.59 2.19
CA PHE A 37 13.92 -1.19 0.91
C PHE A 37 15.10 -2.07 0.48
N SER A 38 15.86 -2.68 1.41
CA SER A 38 16.92 -3.62 1.03
C SER A 38 16.39 -4.93 0.41
N LEU A 39 15.08 -5.17 0.44
CA LEU A 39 14.46 -6.42 -0.02
C LEU A 39 13.74 -6.29 -1.37
N SER A 40 13.63 -5.08 -1.94
CA SER A 40 12.98 -4.87 -3.23
C SER A 40 13.64 -3.72 -4.01
N GLU A 41 13.78 -3.90 -5.32
CA GLU A 41 14.27 -2.86 -6.23
C GLU A 41 13.21 -1.80 -6.56
N LEU A 42 11.94 -2.08 -6.23
CA LEU A 42 10.82 -1.17 -6.51
C LEU A 42 9.87 -1.04 -5.31
N GLY A 43 9.49 0.21 -5.02
CA GLY A 43 8.50 0.54 -3.99
C GLY A 43 7.53 1.61 -4.45
N LEU A 44 6.29 1.51 -4.01
CA LEU A 44 5.26 2.53 -4.14
C LEU A 44 5.13 3.26 -2.80
N TYR A 45 5.03 4.58 -2.89
CA TYR A 45 4.86 5.47 -1.76
C TYR A 45 3.49 6.15 -1.84
N LEU A 46 2.67 5.97 -0.82
CA LEU A 46 1.32 6.49 -0.76
C LEU A 46 1.16 7.32 0.52
N THR A 47 0.81 8.59 0.36
CA THR A 47 0.37 9.44 1.47
C THR A 47 -1.14 9.34 1.59
N SER A 48 -1.63 9.15 2.80
CA SER A 48 -3.06 9.05 3.09
C SER A 48 -3.40 9.90 4.30
N SER A 49 -4.51 10.64 4.21
CA SER A 49 -5.06 11.39 5.33
C SER A 49 -6.46 10.86 5.61
N ILE A 50 -6.71 10.43 6.84
CA ILE A 50 -7.93 9.76 7.25
C ILE A 50 -8.61 10.64 8.28
N ARG A 51 -9.78 11.17 7.92
CA ARG A 51 -10.59 11.96 8.85
C ARG A 51 -11.57 11.05 9.59
N ILE A 52 -11.45 11.02 10.90
CA ILE A 52 -12.41 10.42 11.81
C ILE A 52 -13.06 11.59 12.56
N ALA A 53 -14.33 11.45 12.96
CA ALA A 53 -15.19 12.56 13.43
C ALA A 53 -14.48 13.72 14.17
N GLU A 54 -13.62 13.42 15.13
CA GLU A 54 -12.89 14.43 15.91
C GLU A 54 -11.37 14.42 15.70
N HIS A 55 -10.82 13.54 14.86
CA HIS A 55 -9.38 13.30 14.73
C HIS A 55 -8.96 13.16 13.26
N ASP A 56 -7.88 13.84 12.89
CA ASP A 56 -7.17 13.61 11.64
C ASP A 56 -6.01 12.65 11.89
N VAL A 57 -5.95 11.57 11.11
CA VAL A 57 -4.88 10.57 11.15
C VAL A 57 -4.13 10.62 9.83
N ASP A 58 -2.90 11.13 9.87
CA ASP A 58 -2.00 11.04 8.73
C ASP A 58 -1.27 9.70 8.77
N ALA A 59 -1.37 8.95 7.67
CA ALA A 59 -0.77 7.65 7.52
C ALA A 59 0.05 7.60 6.22
N THR A 60 1.27 7.12 6.35
CA THR A 60 2.13 6.81 5.19
C THR A 60 2.09 5.32 4.95
N VAL A 61 1.77 4.92 3.73
CA VAL A 61 1.73 3.52 3.30
C VAL A 61 2.85 3.29 2.30
N PHE A 62 3.69 2.30 2.60
CA PHE A 62 4.74 1.82 1.71
C PHE A 62 4.34 0.44 1.19
N VAL A 63 4.42 0.25 -0.13
CA VAL A 63 4.13 -1.03 -0.78
C VAL A 63 5.36 -1.47 -1.57
N PHE A 64 5.83 -2.69 -1.33
CA PHE A 64 7.00 -3.26 -2.00
C PHE A 64 6.56 -4.51 -2.76
N PRO A 65 6.19 -4.37 -4.05
CA PRO A 65 5.85 -5.52 -4.87
C PRO A 65 7.10 -6.36 -5.14
N GLY A 66 6.95 -7.69 -5.10
CA GLY A 66 8.05 -8.63 -5.36
C GLY A 66 8.29 -8.96 -6.83
N ASP A 67 7.43 -8.51 -7.74
CA ASP A 67 7.52 -8.79 -9.19
C ASP A 67 7.14 -7.54 -10.00
N GLU A 68 7.90 -7.27 -11.06
CA GLU A 68 7.64 -6.22 -12.06
C GLU A 68 6.24 -6.35 -12.70
N GLN A 69 5.70 -7.57 -12.80
CA GLN A 69 4.34 -7.81 -13.31
C GLN A 69 3.27 -7.07 -12.51
N PHE A 70 3.45 -6.90 -11.20
CA PHE A 70 2.50 -6.15 -10.37
C PHE A 70 2.45 -4.68 -10.77
N VAL A 71 3.60 -4.13 -11.12
CA VAL A 71 3.75 -2.71 -11.49
C VAL A 71 3.19 -2.48 -12.88
N SER A 72 3.43 -3.42 -13.79
CA SER A 72 2.80 -3.44 -15.10
C SER A 72 1.26 -3.46 -14.99
N LYS A 73 0.71 -4.26 -14.06
CA LYS A 73 -0.74 -4.31 -13.80
C LYS A 73 -1.27 -3.01 -13.21
N ILE A 74 -0.63 -2.41 -12.20
CA ILE A 74 -1.06 -1.12 -11.64
C ILE A 74 -0.96 -0.01 -12.68
N SER A 75 0.09 -0.01 -13.51
CA SER A 75 0.30 1.01 -14.54
C SER A 75 -0.76 1.00 -15.65
N GLN A 76 -1.53 -0.09 -15.76
CA GLN A 76 -2.68 -0.17 -16.68
C GLN A 76 -3.93 0.51 -16.13
N VAL A 77 -3.99 0.75 -14.82
CA VAL A 77 -5.07 1.50 -14.18
C VAL A 77 -4.71 2.96 -14.22
N GLY A 78 -5.25 3.68 -15.21
CA GLY A 78 -5.22 5.14 -15.23
C GLY A 78 -6.07 5.72 -14.10
N PRO A 79 -5.82 6.96 -13.65
CA PRO A 79 -6.72 7.64 -12.75
C PRO A 79 -8.04 7.90 -13.48
N GLU A 80 -9.00 6.98 -13.38
CA GLU A 80 -10.39 7.38 -13.52
C GLU A 80 -10.68 8.26 -12.30
N VAL A 81 -10.76 9.56 -12.55
CA VAL A 81 -11.21 10.54 -11.55
C VAL A 81 -12.62 10.12 -11.16
N THR A 82 -12.74 9.41 -10.06
CA THR A 82 -14.03 9.15 -9.41
C THR A 82 -14.47 10.47 -8.76
N ASP A 83 -15.00 11.36 -9.58
CA ASP A 83 -15.80 12.48 -9.12
C ASP A 83 -17.13 11.90 -8.65
N ARG A 84 -17.30 11.78 -7.33
CA ARG A 84 -18.62 11.53 -6.74
C ARG A 84 -18.78 12.20 -5.39
#